data_AF-A0A495AG16-F1
#
_entry.id   AF-A0A495AG16-F1
#
_cell.length_a   1.000
_cell.length_b   1.000
_cell.length_c   1.000
_cell.angle_alpha   90.00
_cell.angle_beta   90.00
_cell.angle_gamma   90.00
#
_symmetry.space_group_name_H-M   'P 1'
#
loop_
_entity.id
_entity.type
_entity.pdbx_description
1 polymer ?
#
loop_
_entity_poly.entity_id
_entity_poly.type
_entity_poly.pdbx_seq_one_letter_code
_entity_poly.pdbx_strand_id
1 'polypeptide(L)'
;MTMAMKIPGRELWSYFGYGLGQCFSFGLVGSFINYFYTDVLGISALAASTIFLIARAWDAIHDPFFASIMDTMNSRFGKFRHFMLLAPLLITVMTLASFYNIDAPTSTKIIYAGVTYILWGTLYAISDIPFWSMSSVMSSEPRERTKAVTAAVLGVNAGIACANIFFPRLTAFFAPYSSDHGYFMAVLVM
;
A
#
# COMPACT_ATOMS: atom_id res chain seq x y z
N MET A 1 -10.80 -28.25 28.87
CA MET A 1 -10.35 -28.56 27.49
C MET A 1 -10.85 -27.42 26.60
N THR A 2 -10.06 -26.36 26.47
CA THR A 2 -10.41 -25.21 25.62
C THR A 2 -10.38 -25.68 24.17
N MET A 3 -11.55 -25.66 23.53
CA MET A 3 -11.73 -26.05 22.14
C MET A 3 -10.79 -25.19 21.28
N ALA A 4 -9.78 -25.81 20.66
CA ALA A 4 -8.83 -25.09 19.81
C ALA A 4 -9.62 -24.41 18.68
N MET A 5 -9.68 -23.07 18.71
CA MET A 5 -10.31 -22.29 17.64
C MET A 5 -9.46 -22.42 16.39
N LYS A 6 -9.85 -23.35 15.52
CA LYS A 6 -9.30 -23.49 14.17
C LYS A 6 -9.79 -22.34 13.30
N ILE A 7 -8.87 -21.73 12.57
CA ILE A 7 -9.23 -20.67 11.62
C ILE A 7 -9.85 -21.34 10.39
N PRO A 8 -11.07 -20.95 9.97
CA PRO A 8 -11.68 -21.51 8.78
C PRO A 8 -10.88 -21.11 7.54
N GLY A 9 -10.72 -22.03 6.58
CA GLY A 9 -9.91 -21.79 5.38
C GLY A 9 -10.34 -20.56 4.57
N ARG A 10 -11.62 -20.18 4.61
CA ARG A 10 -12.14 -18.96 3.97
C ARG A 10 -11.52 -17.68 4.52
N GLU A 11 -11.24 -17.63 5.82
CA GLU A 11 -10.58 -16.48 6.44
C GLU A 11 -9.12 -16.41 6.02
N LEU A 12 -8.42 -17.55 5.95
CA LEU A 12 -7.05 -17.61 5.43
C LEU A 12 -6.96 -17.12 3.98
N TRP A 13 -7.89 -17.54 3.12
CA TRP A 13 -7.96 -17.06 1.73
C TRP A 13 -8.29 -15.57 1.63
N SER A 14 -9.18 -15.07 2.49
CA SER A 14 -9.48 -13.64 2.55
C SER A 14 -8.28 -12.82 3.00
N TYR A 15 -7.51 -13.33 3.96
CA TYR A 15 -6.30 -12.70 4.48
C TYR A 15 -5.17 -12.71 3.44
N PHE A 16 -5.01 -13.81 2.71
CA PHE A 16 -4.13 -13.89 1.53
C PHE A 16 -4.53 -12.87 0.46
N GLY A 17 -5.82 -12.83 0.08
CA GLY A 17 -6.32 -11.93 -0.97
C GLY A 17 -6.17 -10.45 -0.61
N TYR A 18 -6.37 -10.10 0.67
CA TYR A 18 -6.14 -8.75 1.16
C TYR A 18 -4.66 -8.36 1.06
N GLY A 19 -3.75 -9.22 1.54
CA GLY A 19 -2.31 -8.99 1.45
C GLY A 19 -1.83 -8.88 0.01
N LEU A 20 -2.41 -9.67 -0.90
CA LEU A 20 -2.13 -9.59 -2.34
C LEU A 20 -2.49 -8.21 -2.90
N GLY A 21 -3.73 -7.74 -2.71
CA GLY A 21 -4.18 -6.46 -3.27
C GLY A 21 -3.47 -5.26 -2.65
N GLN A 22 -3.31 -5.25 -1.32
CA GLN A 22 -2.63 -4.17 -0.62
C GLN A 22 -1.17 -4.08 -1.07
N CYS A 23 -0.43 -5.20 -1.05
CA CYS A 23 0.98 -5.18 -1.36
C CYS A 23 1.29 -5.14 -2.85
N PHE A 24 0.30 -5.37 -3.71
CA PHE A 24 0.38 -5.01 -5.12
C PHE A 24 0.52 -3.49 -5.29
N SER A 25 -0.33 -2.70 -4.64
CA SER A 25 -0.22 -1.23 -4.66
C SER A 25 1.10 -0.76 -4.03
N PHE A 26 1.51 -1.39 -2.92
CA PHE A 26 2.80 -1.11 -2.29
C PHE A 26 3.98 -1.41 -3.20
N GLY A 27 3.99 -2.57 -3.86
CA GLY A 27 5.04 -2.96 -4.79
C GLY A 27 5.12 -2.00 -5.98
N LEU A 28 3.98 -1.54 -6.48
CA LEU A 28 3.91 -0.57 -7.57
C LEU A 28 4.51 0.78 -7.17
N VAL A 29 4.05 1.37 -6.06
CA VAL A 29 4.57 2.66 -5.58
C VAL A 29 6.02 2.52 -5.17
N GLY A 30 6.36 1.50 -4.37
CA GLY A 30 7.71 1.28 -3.85
C GLY A 30 8.78 1.07 -4.93
N SER A 31 8.43 0.41 -6.04
CA SER A 31 9.40 0.15 -7.12
C SER A 31 9.44 1.23 -8.20
N PHE A 32 8.33 1.93 -8.48
CA PHE A 32 8.22 2.78 -9.68
C PHE A 32 8.02 4.27 -9.41
N ILE A 33 7.67 4.69 -8.18
CA ILE A 33 7.39 6.11 -7.91
C ILE A 33 8.63 6.99 -8.09
N ASN A 34 9.82 6.49 -7.74
CA ASN A 34 11.06 7.24 -7.92
C ASN A 34 11.35 7.48 -9.41
N TYR A 35 11.14 6.45 -10.23
CA TYR A 35 11.28 6.56 -11.68
C TYR A 35 10.30 7.59 -12.25
N PHE A 36 9.04 7.57 -11.79
CA PHE A 36 8.05 8.57 -12.19
C PHE A 36 8.47 10.00 -11.80
N TYR A 37 9.04 10.19 -10.60
CA TYR A 37 9.50 11.51 -10.16
C TYR A 37 10.69 12.02 -10.98
N THR A 38 11.66 11.17 -11.30
CA THR A 38 12.84 11.60 -12.04
C THR A 38 12.60 11.73 -13.53
N ASP A 39 11.99 10.71 -14.14
CA ASP A 39 11.97 10.56 -15.60
C ASP A 39 10.71 11.17 -16.23
N VAL A 40 9.58 11.21 -15.50
CA VAL A 40 8.31 11.77 -16.00
C VAL A 40 8.07 13.19 -15.49
N LEU A 41 8.16 13.41 -14.17
CA LEU A 41 7.96 14.77 -13.61
C LEU A 41 9.18 15.69 -13.81
N GLY A 42 10.36 15.12 -14.07
CA GLY A 42 11.61 15.87 -14.22
C GLY A 42 12.12 16.46 -12.90
N ILE A 43 11.77 15.84 -11.76
CA ILE A 43 12.26 16.24 -10.44
C ILE A 43 13.67 15.68 -10.24
N SER A 44 14.57 16.45 -9.63
CA SER A 44 15.92 15.95 -9.34
C SER A 44 15.88 14.77 -8.35
N ALA A 45 16.79 13.81 -8.53
CA ALA A 45 16.92 12.66 -7.61
C ALA A 45 17.16 13.10 -6.16
N LEU A 46 17.83 14.24 -5.95
CA LEU A 46 18.04 14.84 -4.63
C LEU A 46 16.71 15.27 -3.99
N ALA A 47 15.85 15.95 -4.75
CA ALA A 47 14.54 16.39 -4.25
C ALA A 47 13.62 15.19 -3.99
N ALA A 48 13.59 14.19 -4.88
CA ALA A 48 12.83 12.95 -4.68
C ALA A 48 13.30 12.18 -3.42
N SER A 49 14.61 12.05 -3.22
CA SER A 49 15.18 11.41 -2.03
C SER A 49 14.85 12.18 -0.74
N THR A 50 14.81 13.51 -0.81
CA THR A 50 14.42 14.36 0.32
C THR A 50 12.94 14.15 0.68
N ILE A 51 12.06 14.02 -0.30
CA ILE A 51 10.65 13.66 -0.08
C ILE A 51 10.55 12.33 0.65
N PHE A 52 11.29 11.31 0.21
CA PHE A 52 11.28 10.00 0.87
C PHE A 52 11.81 10.08 2.30
N LEU A 53 12.84 10.88 2.55
CA LEU A 53 13.36 11.09 3.89
C LEU A 53 12.32 11.73 4.82
N ILE A 54 11.63 12.77 4.35
CA ILE A 54 10.56 13.43 5.10
C ILE A 54 9.42 12.46 5.38
N ALA A 55 9.02 11.67 4.37
CA ALA A 55 7.99 10.65 4.53
C ALA A 55 8.37 9.63 5.61
N ARG A 56 9.62 9.15 5.65
CA ARG A 56 10.07 8.23 6.71
C ARG A 56 10.09 8.85 8.09
N ALA A 57 10.45 10.13 8.20
CA ALA A 57 10.37 10.85 9.46
C ALA A 57 8.91 11.02 9.92
N TRP A 58 7.99 11.25 8.97
CA TRP A 58 6.55 11.29 9.25
C TRP A 58 6.01 9.94 9.71
N ASP A 59 6.30 8.86 8.99
CA ASP A 59 5.86 7.50 9.31
C ASP A 59 6.31 7.09 10.73
N ALA A 60 7.55 7.44 11.11
CA ALA A 60 8.09 7.15 12.44
C ALA A 60 7.27 7.77 13.60
N ILE A 61 6.59 8.89 13.36
CA ILE A 61 5.77 9.58 14.36
C ILE A 61 4.31 9.15 14.25
N HIS A 62 3.82 9.03 13.01
CA HIS A 62 2.43 8.77 12.70
C HIS A 62 2.02 7.32 12.99
N ASP A 63 2.90 6.34 12.74
CA ASP A 63 2.56 4.92 12.89
C ASP A 63 2.24 4.55 14.36
N PRO A 64 3.04 4.92 15.37
CA PRO A 64 2.69 4.67 16.77
C PRO A 64 1.41 5.38 17.21
N PHE A 65 1.17 6.59 16.69
CA PHE A 65 -0.03 7.36 16.98
C PHE A 65 -1.28 6.63 16.49
N PHE A 66 -1.31 6.20 15.22
CA PHE A 66 -2.43 5.45 14.68
C PHE A 66 -2.57 4.07 15.29
N ALA A 67 -1.48 3.38 15.59
CA ALA A 67 -1.52 2.13 16.34
C ALA A 67 -2.23 2.31 17.70
N SER A 68 -1.91 3.36 18.45
CA SER A 68 -2.54 3.65 19.74
C SER A 68 -4.04 3.99 19.64
N ILE A 69 -4.44 4.74 18.60
CA ILE A 69 -5.84 5.06 18.34
C ILE A 69 -6.62 3.79 17.98
N MET A 70 -6.07 2.97 17.11
CA MET A 70 -6.70 1.70 16.72
C MET A 70 -6.85 0.78 17.92
N ASP A 71 -5.92 0.83 18.88
CA ASP A 71 -6.00 0.01 20.07
C ASP A 71 -7.13 0.38 21.02
N THR A 72 -7.50 1.66 21.07
CA THR A 72 -8.57 2.20 21.91
C THR A 72 -9.96 2.17 21.25
N MET A 73 -10.01 2.04 19.91
CA MET A 73 -11.26 2.02 19.15
C MET A 73 -12.01 0.69 19.26
N ASN A 74 -13.10 0.67 20.03
CA ASN A 74 -14.06 -0.44 20.03
C ASN A 74 -15.27 -0.09 19.16
N SER A 75 -15.28 -0.58 17.92
CA SER A 75 -16.39 -0.38 16.98
C SER A 75 -17.34 -1.58 16.92
N ARG A 76 -18.64 -1.28 16.78
CA ARG A 76 -19.77 -2.24 16.71
C ARG A 76 -19.71 -3.25 15.55
N PHE A 77 -18.92 -3.01 14.49
CA PHE A 77 -18.70 -3.99 13.41
C PHE A 77 -17.31 -4.66 13.45
N GLY A 78 -16.59 -4.56 14.57
CA GLY A 78 -15.26 -5.14 14.78
C GLY A 78 -14.14 -4.09 14.71
N LYS A 79 -13.11 -4.28 15.55
CA LYS A 79 -11.99 -3.34 15.78
C LYS A 79 -11.28 -2.91 14.49
N PHE A 80 -11.06 -3.85 13.57
CA PHE A 80 -10.25 -3.63 12.36
C PHE A 80 -11.03 -3.55 11.04
N ARG A 81 -12.29 -3.99 11.03
CA ARG A 81 -13.04 -4.25 9.79
C ARG A 81 -13.40 -3.00 8.99
N HIS A 82 -13.66 -1.87 9.66
CA HIS A 82 -14.00 -0.62 8.99
C HIS A 82 -12.84 -0.02 8.21
N PHE A 83 -11.65 -0.04 8.82
CA PHE A 83 -10.44 0.48 8.20
C PHE A 83 -10.06 -0.35 6.97
N MET A 84 -10.10 -1.68 7.10
CA MET A 84 -9.73 -2.57 6.00
C MET A 84 -10.72 -2.53 4.82
N LEU A 85 -11.96 -2.10 5.02
CA LEU A 85 -12.92 -1.96 3.91
C LEU A 85 -12.81 -0.61 3.18
N LEU A 86 -12.54 0.47 3.92
CA LEU A 86 -12.47 1.82 3.34
C LEU A 86 -11.08 2.14 2.77
N ALA A 87 -10.02 1.63 3.41
CA ALA A 87 -8.65 1.95 3.06
C ALA A 87 -8.26 1.53 1.62
N PRO A 88 -8.62 0.34 1.10
CA PRO A 88 -8.26 -0.04 -0.27
C PRO A 88 -8.74 0.97 -1.31
N LEU A 89 -9.98 1.47 -1.17
CA LEU A 89 -10.54 2.45 -2.10
C LEU A 89 -9.76 3.78 -2.04
N LEU A 90 -9.45 4.26 -0.84
CA LEU A 90 -8.66 5.48 -0.66
C LEU A 90 -7.23 5.31 -1.18
N ILE A 91 -6.60 4.15 -0.95
CA ILE A 91 -5.26 3.82 -1.45
C ILE A 91 -5.26 3.81 -2.98
N THR A 92 -6.26 3.23 -3.64
CA THR A 92 -6.36 3.26 -5.11
C THR A 92 -6.44 4.70 -5.64
N VAL A 93 -7.31 5.54 -5.06
CA VAL A 93 -7.45 6.94 -5.50
C VAL A 93 -6.15 7.72 -5.29
N MET A 94 -5.46 7.52 -4.17
CA MET A 94 -4.19 8.18 -3.90
C MET A 94 -3.05 7.62 -4.76
N THR A 95 -3.09 6.34 -5.14
CA THR A 95 -2.12 5.75 -6.06
C THR A 95 -2.26 6.41 -7.43
N LEU A 96 -3.49 6.56 -7.94
CA LEU A 96 -3.77 7.30 -9.18
C LEU A 96 -3.31 8.76 -9.08
N ALA A 97 -3.54 9.44 -7.96
CA ALA A 97 -3.08 10.80 -7.73
C ALA A 97 -1.54 10.89 -7.71
N SER A 98 -0.85 9.93 -7.11
CA SER A 98 0.62 9.92 -7.01
C SER A 98 1.31 9.75 -8.37
N PHE A 99 0.66 9.07 -9.31
CA PHE A 99 1.13 8.88 -10.70
C PHE A 99 0.51 9.86 -11.70
N TYR A 100 -0.23 10.89 -11.23
CA TYR A 100 -0.79 11.89 -12.11
C TYR A 100 0.27 12.93 -12.51
N ASN A 101 0.46 13.12 -13.82
CA ASN A 101 1.38 14.12 -14.34
C ASN A 101 0.71 15.50 -14.33
N ILE A 102 1.21 16.41 -13.49
CA ILE A 102 0.76 17.80 -13.45
C ILE A 102 1.69 18.68 -14.29
N ASP A 103 1.12 19.42 -15.24
CA ASP A 103 1.85 20.42 -16.01
C ASP A 103 1.95 21.73 -15.22
N ALA A 104 2.99 21.82 -14.38
CA ALA A 104 3.23 22.92 -13.46
C ALA A 104 4.74 23.19 -13.29
N PRO A 105 5.14 24.34 -12.71
CA PRO A 105 6.55 24.62 -12.40
C PRO A 105 7.16 23.54 -11.51
N THR A 106 8.48 23.31 -11.64
CA THR A 106 9.21 22.28 -10.90
C THR A 106 8.99 22.34 -9.38
N SER A 107 8.89 23.55 -8.81
CA SER A 107 8.60 23.75 -7.38
C SER A 107 7.23 23.19 -6.98
N THR A 108 6.20 23.44 -7.78
CA THR A 108 4.86 22.91 -7.57
C THR A 108 4.82 21.39 -7.73
N LYS A 109 5.54 20.84 -8.71
CA LYS A 109 5.67 19.38 -8.90
C LYS A 109 6.27 18.69 -7.68
N ILE A 110 7.33 19.27 -7.09
CA ILE A 110 7.97 18.75 -5.88
C ILE A 110 7.00 18.73 -4.70
N ILE A 111 6.27 19.82 -4.47
CA ILE A 111 5.29 19.91 -3.37
C ILE A 111 4.17 18.90 -3.59
N TYR A 112 3.65 18.80 -4.82
CA TYR A 112 2.61 17.84 -5.18
C TYR A 112 3.05 16.38 -4.94
N ALA A 113 4.25 16.02 -5.43
CA ALA A 113 4.85 14.70 -5.22
C ALA A 113 5.05 14.38 -3.73
N GLY A 114 5.47 15.37 -2.94
CA GLY A 114 5.62 15.21 -1.49
C GLY A 114 4.30 14.96 -0.78
N VAL A 115 3.29 15.80 -1.04
CA VAL A 115 1.98 15.71 -0.38
C VAL A 115 1.27 14.42 -0.75
N THR A 116 1.21 14.08 -2.04
CA THR A 116 0.55 12.85 -2.50
C THR A 116 1.21 11.60 -1.95
N TYR A 117 2.55 11.55 -1.92
CA TYR A 117 3.30 10.42 -1.38
C TYR A 117 3.09 10.23 0.13
N ILE A 118 3.16 11.32 0.90
CA ILE A 118 2.96 11.27 2.36
C ILE A 118 1.52 10.87 2.70
N LEU A 119 0.53 11.41 1.98
CA LEU A 119 -0.87 11.03 2.15
C LEU A 119 -1.12 9.56 1.77
N TRP A 120 -0.53 9.10 0.68
CA TRP A 120 -0.58 7.70 0.27
C TRP A 120 0.02 6.79 1.34
N GLY A 121 1.22 7.12 1.85
CA GLY A 121 1.89 6.35 2.91
C GLY A 121 1.08 6.30 4.20
N THR A 122 0.49 7.44 4.59
CA THR A 122 -0.42 7.55 5.74
C THR A 122 -1.63 6.62 5.61
N LEU A 123 -2.32 6.65 4.47
CA LEU A 123 -3.49 5.79 4.23
C LEU A 123 -3.11 4.31 4.13
N TYR A 124 -1.92 4.02 3.57
CA TYR A 124 -1.37 2.68 3.53
C TYR A 124 -1.10 2.15 4.94
N ALA A 125 -0.44 2.92 5.80
CA ALA A 125 -0.17 2.54 7.18
C ALA A 125 -1.47 2.26 7.98
N ILE A 126 -2.52 3.06 7.74
CA ILE A 126 -3.84 2.86 8.36
C ILE A 126 -4.46 1.50 7.96
N SER A 127 -4.14 0.97 6.78
CA SER A 127 -4.53 -0.38 6.36
C SER A 127 -3.59 -1.46 6.91
N ASP A 128 -2.29 -1.18 6.93
CA ASP A 128 -1.25 -2.16 7.21
C ASP A 128 -1.19 -2.55 8.69
N ILE A 129 -1.33 -1.58 9.60
CA ILE A 129 -1.31 -1.82 11.04
C ILE A 129 -2.42 -2.81 11.46
N PRO A 130 -3.71 -2.62 11.07
CA PRO A 130 -4.76 -3.61 11.29
C PRO A 130 -4.50 -4.95 10.65
N PHE A 131 -3.97 -4.95 9.41
CA PHE A 131 -3.71 -6.17 8.67
C PHE A 131 -2.78 -7.08 9.47
N TRP A 132 -1.62 -6.60 9.92
CA TRP A 132 -0.69 -7.40 10.72
C TRP A 132 -1.23 -7.73 12.12
N SER A 133 -1.94 -6.79 12.74
CA SER A 133 -2.54 -6.99 14.07
C SER A 133 -3.61 -8.09 14.09
N MET A 134 -4.35 -8.27 12.99
CA MET A 134 -5.44 -9.24 12.88
C MET A 134 -4.97 -10.69 13.08
N SER A 135 -3.78 -11.04 12.59
CA SER A 135 -3.20 -12.39 12.77
C SER A 135 -3.07 -12.80 14.23
N SER A 136 -2.83 -11.83 15.13
CA SER A 136 -2.71 -12.07 16.56
C SER A 136 -4.07 -12.30 17.24
N VAL A 137 -5.15 -11.69 16.75
CA VAL A 137 -6.47 -11.81 17.39
C VAL A 137 -7.35 -12.93 16.82
N MET A 138 -6.99 -13.50 15.66
CA MET A 138 -7.77 -14.53 14.97
C MET A 138 -7.87 -15.88 15.71
N SER A 139 -6.83 -16.29 16.44
CA SER A 139 -6.86 -17.53 17.22
C SER A 139 -5.98 -17.42 18.47
N SER A 140 -6.37 -18.14 19.51
CA SER A 140 -5.58 -18.30 20.74
C SER A 140 -4.48 -19.37 20.60
N GLU A 141 -4.54 -20.20 19.56
CA GLU A 141 -3.59 -21.29 19.32
C GLU A 141 -2.39 -20.80 18.49
N PRO A 142 -1.15 -20.89 19.00
CA PRO A 142 0.05 -20.45 18.28
C PRO A 142 0.18 -21.04 16.88
N ARG A 143 -0.15 -22.33 16.70
CA ARG A 143 -0.06 -23.00 15.38
C ARG A 143 -1.02 -22.41 14.35
N GLU A 144 -2.23 -22.02 14.77
CA GLU A 144 -3.22 -21.43 13.86
C GLU A 144 -2.85 -19.99 13.53
N ARG A 145 -2.30 -19.22 14.48
CA ARG A 145 -1.72 -17.89 14.21
C ARG A 145 -0.61 -17.96 13.17
N THR A 146 0.31 -18.93 13.30
CA THR A 146 1.38 -19.12 12.30
C THR A 146 0.81 -19.36 10.91
N LYS A 147 -0.24 -20.18 10.76
CA LYS A 147 -0.89 -20.39 9.46
C LYS A 147 -1.48 -19.11 8.87
N ALA A 148 -2.12 -18.29 9.69
CA ALA A 148 -2.66 -17.00 9.24
C ALA A 148 -1.54 -16.07 8.77
N VAL A 149 -0.46 -15.94 9.55
CA VAL A 149 0.72 -15.14 9.16
C VAL A 149 1.34 -15.69 7.87
N THR A 150 1.49 -17.00 7.72
CA THR A 150 2.00 -17.60 6.49
C THR A 150 1.11 -17.27 5.29
N ALA A 151 -0.21 -17.37 5.41
CA ALA A 151 -1.14 -17.00 4.35
C ALA A 151 -1.03 -15.51 3.98
N ALA A 152 -0.94 -14.61 4.97
CA ALA A 152 -0.70 -13.19 4.73
C ALA A 152 0.63 -12.94 3.99
N VAL A 153 1.74 -13.49 4.49
CA VAL A 153 3.07 -13.30 3.89
C VAL A 153 3.12 -13.83 2.46
N LEU A 154 2.48 -14.96 2.17
CA LEU A 154 2.37 -15.46 0.80
C LEU A 154 1.58 -14.51 -0.09
N GLY A 155 0.48 -13.94 0.41
CA GLY A 155 -0.30 -12.92 -0.30
C GLY A 155 0.52 -11.66 -0.58
N VAL A 156 1.20 -11.14 0.44
CA VAL A 156 2.08 -9.96 0.36
C VAL A 156 3.14 -10.14 -0.73
N ASN A 157 3.88 -11.26 -0.68
CA ASN A 157 4.93 -11.53 -1.66
C ASN A 157 4.37 -11.73 -3.07
N ALA A 158 3.22 -12.42 -3.20
CA ALA A 158 2.55 -12.58 -4.48
C ALA A 158 2.12 -11.22 -5.05
N GLY A 159 1.55 -10.32 -4.23
CA GLY A 159 1.16 -8.97 -4.63
C GLY A 159 2.34 -8.15 -5.16
N ILE A 160 3.44 -8.11 -4.40
CA ILE A 160 4.66 -7.39 -4.80
C ILE A 160 5.26 -7.98 -6.09
N ALA A 161 5.31 -9.30 -6.20
CA ALA A 161 5.81 -9.98 -7.39
C ALA A 161 4.93 -9.66 -8.62
N CYS A 162 3.61 -9.72 -8.46
CA CYS A 162 2.68 -9.34 -9.52
C CYS A 162 2.90 -7.89 -9.97
N ALA A 163 3.00 -6.93 -9.04
CA ALA A 163 3.26 -5.54 -9.38
C ALA A 163 4.56 -5.39 -10.20
N ASN A 164 5.65 -6.01 -9.75
CA ASN A 164 6.95 -5.91 -10.44
C ASN A 164 7.00 -6.65 -11.79
N ILE A 165 6.18 -7.69 -11.99
CA ILE A 165 6.14 -8.45 -13.25
C ILE A 165 5.22 -7.78 -14.27
N PHE A 166 4.03 -7.37 -13.83
CA PHE A 166 3.00 -6.85 -14.72
C PHE A 166 3.22 -5.38 -15.06
N PHE A 167 3.69 -4.55 -14.12
CA PHE A 167 3.83 -3.11 -14.34
C PHE A 167 4.81 -2.78 -15.48
N PRO A 168 6.05 -3.31 -15.52
CA PRO A 168 6.98 -3.04 -16.64
C PRO A 168 6.47 -3.56 -17.98
N ARG A 169 5.67 -4.64 -17.98
CA ARG A 169 5.09 -5.18 -19.21
C ARG A 169 3.96 -4.31 -19.74
N LEU A 170 3.13 -3.78 -18.84
CA LEU A 170 2.08 -2.82 -19.22
C LEU A 170 2.69 -1.50 -19.68
N THR A 171 3.68 -0.96 -18.97
CA THR A 171 4.36 0.27 -19.41
C THR A 171 5.05 0.06 -20.76
N ALA A 172 5.70 -1.08 -21.01
CA ALA A 172 6.26 -1.40 -22.32
C ALA A 172 5.20 -1.55 -23.44
N PHE A 173 3.99 -2.01 -23.10
CA PHE A 173 2.87 -2.09 -24.04
C PHE A 173 2.28 -0.72 -24.37
N PHE A 174 2.24 0.20 -23.41
CA PHE A 174 1.74 1.57 -23.58
C PHE A 174 2.82 2.58 -24.04
N ALA A 175 4.10 2.24 -23.91
CA ALA A 175 5.24 3.05 -24.35
C ALA A 175 5.19 3.52 -25.81
N PRO A 176 4.66 2.75 -26.79
CA PRO A 176 4.52 3.20 -28.17
C PRO A 176 3.47 4.30 -28.39
N TYR A 177 2.54 4.49 -27.44
CA TYR A 177 1.38 5.38 -27.60
C TYR A 177 1.53 6.72 -26.87
N SER A 178 2.31 6.81 -25.79
CA SER A 178 2.73 8.08 -25.14
C SER A 178 3.73 7.81 -24.02
N SER A 179 4.94 8.36 -24.11
CA SER A 179 5.99 8.17 -23.09
C SER A 179 5.64 8.78 -21.72
N ASP A 180 4.92 9.91 -21.69
CA ASP A 180 4.54 10.59 -20.44
C ASP A 180 3.22 10.06 -19.83
N HIS A 181 2.30 9.57 -20.66
CA HIS A 181 1.01 9.02 -20.21
C HIS A 181 1.01 7.51 -20.01
N GLY A 182 2.04 6.80 -20.48
CA GLY A 182 2.12 5.33 -20.39
C GLY A 182 2.14 4.81 -18.95
N TYR A 183 2.77 5.55 -18.03
CA TYR A 183 2.77 5.21 -16.60
C TYR A 183 1.39 5.40 -15.96
N PHE A 184 0.73 6.53 -16.23
CA PHE A 184 -0.62 6.78 -15.71
C PHE A 184 -1.65 5.78 -16.26
N MET A 185 -1.58 5.46 -17.56
CA MET A 185 -2.44 4.45 -18.17
C MET A 185 -2.17 3.04 -17.63
N ALA A 186 -0.91 2.69 -17.38
CA ALA A 186 -0.56 1.42 -16.75
C ALA A 186 -1.10 1.30 -15.32
N VAL A 187 -1.04 2.38 -14.52
CA VAL A 187 -1.65 2.42 -13.19
C VAL A 187 -3.17 2.38 -13.26
N LEU A 188 -3.79 3.01 -14.26
CA LEU A 188 -5.25 3.06 -14.41
C LEU A 188 -5.86 1.71 -14.82
N VAL A 189 -5.12 0.91 -15.60
CA VAL A 189 -5.55 -0.41 -16.06
C VAL A 189 -5.38 -1.51 -15.00
N MET A 190 -4.51 -1.27 -14.00
CA MET A 190 -4.22 -2.19 -12.90
C MET A 190 -5.15 -2.02 -11.71
#